data_AF-A0A957HCP4-F1
#
_entry.id   AF-A0A957HCP4-F1
#
_cell.length_a   1.000
_cell.length_b   1.000
_cell.length_c   1.000
_cell.angle_alpha   90.00
_cell.angle_beta   90.00
_cell.angle_gamma   90.00
#
_symmetry.space_group_name_H-M   'P 1'
#
loop_
_entity.id
_entity.type
_entity.pdbx_description
1 polymer ?
#
loop_
_entity_poly.entity_id
_entity_poly.type
_entity_poly.pdbx_seq_one_letter_code
_entity_poly.pdbx_strand_id
1 'polypeptide(L)'
;DESHRVPACESDAFVWWEENDDGTLTYHFDVLNPQGLSAMAMAVVLGEACSGAPLEQVAALQGDIVFELFGKNISMGKGQGLVGIVNMVAAAARQRLD
;
A
#
# COMPACT_ATOMS: atom_id res chain seq x y z
N ASP A 1 9.79 11.70 2.37
CA ASP A 1 9.20 12.68 3.29
C ASP A 1 8.46 11.90 4.38
N GLU A 2 8.53 12.33 5.64
CA GLU A 2 7.86 11.68 6.77
C GLU A 2 6.34 11.71 6.65
N SER A 3 5.79 12.66 5.90
CA SER A 3 4.36 12.71 5.56
C SER A 3 3.86 11.45 4.83
N HIS A 4 4.76 10.70 4.18
CA HIS A 4 4.45 9.47 3.44
C HIS A 4 4.55 8.21 4.31
N ARG A 5 4.97 8.32 5.58
CA ARG A 5 5.25 7.17 6.43
C ARG A 5 3.97 6.41 6.76
N VAL A 6 4.00 5.10 6.56
CA VAL A 6 2.88 4.22 6.91
C VAL A 6 2.79 4.12 8.44
N PRO A 7 1.67 4.52 9.06
CA PRO A 7 1.53 4.50 10.50
C PRO A 7 1.70 3.09 11.09
N ALA A 8 2.44 3.01 12.20
CA ALA A 8 2.67 1.78 12.96
C ALA A 8 3.30 0.60 12.17
N CYS A 9 3.86 0.83 10.98
CA CYS A 9 4.60 -0.19 10.25
C CYS A 9 6.03 -0.30 10.78
N GLU A 10 6.39 -1.46 11.35
CA GLU A 10 7.73 -1.75 11.90
C GLU A 10 8.84 -1.81 10.84
N SER A 11 8.49 -1.76 9.56
CA SER A 11 9.43 -1.85 8.44
C SER A 11 9.88 -0.50 7.89
N ASP A 12 9.50 0.62 8.51
CA ASP A 12 9.76 1.97 8.00
C ASP A 12 9.33 2.09 6.53
N ALA A 13 8.07 1.73 6.28
CA ALA A 13 7.45 1.78 4.96
C ALA A 13 6.88 3.18 4.69
N PHE A 14 7.02 3.63 3.45
CA PHE A 14 6.51 4.91 2.95
C PHE A 14 5.70 4.67 1.68
N VAL A 15 4.60 5.40 1.52
CA VAL A 15 3.71 5.34 0.34
C VAL A 15 3.37 6.76 -0.09
N TRP A 16 3.53 7.05 -1.38
CA TRP A 16 3.07 8.28 -2.01
C TRP A 16 2.61 8.02 -3.43
N TRP A 17 2.03 9.03 -4.07
CA TRP A 17 1.48 8.89 -5.40
C TRP A 17 1.60 10.18 -6.21
N GLU A 18 1.56 10.01 -7.52
CA GLU A 18 1.50 11.08 -8.51
C GLU A 18 0.22 10.92 -9.34
N GLU A 19 -0.42 12.03 -9.70
CA GLU A 19 -1.57 12.02 -10.61
C GLU A 19 -1.10 11.86 -12.05
N ASN A 20 -1.74 10.95 -12.77
CA ASN A 20 -1.51 10.75 -14.20
C ASN A 20 -2.44 11.65 -15.04
N ASP A 21 -2.05 11.91 -16.29
CA ASP A 21 -2.85 12.72 -17.24
C ASP A 21 -4.25 12.13 -17.52
N ASP A 22 -4.41 10.81 -17.35
CA ASP A 22 -5.67 10.08 -17.52
C ASP A 22 -6.55 10.07 -16.26
N GLY A 23 -6.12 10.74 -15.19
CA GLY A 23 -6.82 10.82 -13.91
C GLY A 23 -6.60 9.62 -12.99
N THR A 24 -5.82 8.61 -13.40
CA THR A 24 -5.37 7.54 -12.51
C THR A 24 -4.20 7.99 -11.64
N LEU A 25 -3.74 7.11 -10.74
CA LEU A 25 -2.58 7.38 -9.88
C LEU A 25 -1.42 6.44 -10.23
N THR A 26 -0.20 6.94 -10.10
CA THR A 26 1.03 6.13 -10.04
C THR A 26 1.50 6.08 -8.60
N TYR A 27 1.63 4.88 -8.03
CA TYR A 27 2.02 4.69 -6.63
C TYR A 27 3.51 4.38 -6.50
N HIS A 28 4.12 5.00 -5.51
CA HIS A 28 5.52 4.80 -5.16
C HIS A 28 5.66 4.37 -3.71
N PHE A 29 6.69 3.56 -3.48
CA PHE A 29 6.93 2.92 -2.20
C PHE A 29 8.41 2.99 -1.86
N ASP A 30 8.70 3.11 -0.58
CA ASP A 30 10.04 2.87 -0.04
C ASP A 30 9.93 2.06 1.25
N VAL A 31 10.87 1.16 1.48
CA VAL A 31 10.92 0.32 2.68
C VAL A 31 12.36 0.35 3.17
N LEU A 32 12.60 1.18 4.18
CA LEU A 32 13.97 1.45 4.65
C LEU A 32 14.54 0.31 5.49
N ASN A 33 13.67 -0.50 6.11
CA ASN A 33 14.12 -1.67 6.85
C ASN A 33 14.38 -2.85 5.88
N PRO A 34 15.64 -3.28 5.68
CA PRO A 34 15.98 -4.36 4.75
C PRO A 34 15.43 -5.73 5.19
N GLN A 35 15.00 -5.86 6.45
CA GLN A 35 14.37 -7.08 6.96
C GLN A 35 12.85 -7.12 6.70
N GLY A 36 12.28 -6.02 6.20
CA GLY A 36 10.86 -5.86 5.88
C GLY A 36 10.43 -6.57 4.59
N LEU A 37 10.83 -7.83 4.39
CA LEU A 37 10.59 -8.58 3.14
C LEU A 37 9.11 -8.59 2.72
N SER A 38 8.19 -8.77 3.67
CA SER A 38 6.76 -8.76 3.36
C SER A 38 6.25 -7.37 2.96
N ALA A 39 6.82 -6.30 3.54
CA ALA A 39 6.48 -4.92 3.16
C ALA A 39 7.01 -4.58 1.76
N MET A 40 8.24 -4.99 1.45
CA MET A 40 8.79 -4.86 0.09
C MET A 40 7.98 -5.65 -0.94
N ALA A 41 7.58 -6.88 -0.61
CA ALA A 41 6.73 -7.68 -1.49
C ALA A 41 5.36 -7.01 -1.69
N MET A 42 4.74 -6.49 -0.63
CA MET A 42 3.47 -5.78 -0.73
C MET A 42 3.59 -4.51 -1.59
N ALA A 43 4.67 -3.75 -1.44
CA ALA A 43 4.96 -2.56 -2.25
C ALA A 43 5.03 -2.90 -3.75
N VAL A 44 5.70 -3.99 -4.12
CA VAL A 44 5.76 -4.43 -5.53
C VAL A 44 4.38 -4.85 -6.03
N VAL A 45 3.66 -5.68 -5.27
CA VAL A 45 2.32 -6.17 -5.65
C VAL A 45 1.36 -5.00 -5.89
N LEU A 46 1.31 -4.03 -4.97
CA LEU A 46 0.43 -2.86 -5.11
C LEU A 46 0.91 -1.91 -6.20
N GLY A 47 2.22 -1.69 -6.32
CA GLY A 47 2.78 -0.85 -7.38
C GLY A 47 2.41 -1.34 -8.78
N GLU A 48 2.55 -2.64 -9.02
CA GLU A 48 2.22 -3.28 -10.30
C GLU A 48 0.71 -3.38 -10.54
N ALA A 49 -0.08 -3.66 -9.50
CA ALA A 49 -1.52 -3.88 -9.65
C ALA A 49 -2.35 -2.58 -9.65
N CYS A 50 -1.91 -1.54 -8.95
CA CYS A 50 -2.73 -0.35 -8.70
C CYS A 50 -2.31 0.88 -9.51
N SER A 51 -1.05 0.97 -9.96
CA SER A 51 -0.60 2.12 -10.75
C SER A 51 -1.23 2.08 -12.14
N GLY A 52 -1.93 3.15 -12.53
CA GLY A 52 -2.69 3.20 -13.79
C GLY A 52 -4.00 2.39 -13.79
N ALA A 53 -4.38 1.78 -12.66
CA ALA A 53 -5.62 1.02 -12.55
C ALA A 53 -6.84 1.95 -12.31
N PRO A 54 -8.07 1.52 -12.63
CA PRO A 54 -9.28 2.28 -12.34
C PRO A 54 -9.40 2.58 -10.84
N LEU A 55 -9.61 3.86 -10.50
CA LEU A 55 -9.61 4.31 -9.10
C LEU A 55 -10.69 3.64 -8.26
N GLU A 56 -11.84 3.30 -8.83
CA GLU A 56 -12.92 2.62 -8.12
C GLU A 56 -12.50 1.21 -7.66
N GLN A 57 -11.66 0.53 -8.44
CA GLN A 57 -11.12 -0.78 -8.08
C GLN A 57 -10.09 -0.65 -6.96
N VAL A 58 -9.20 0.34 -7.06
CA VAL A 58 -8.18 0.59 -6.04
C VAL A 58 -8.81 1.06 -4.72
N ALA A 59 -9.82 1.92 -4.77
CA ALA A 59 -10.56 2.42 -3.62
C ALA A 59 -11.31 1.32 -2.86
N ALA A 60 -11.71 0.26 -3.57
CA ALA A 60 -12.43 -0.89 -3.02
C ALA A 60 -11.51 -1.92 -2.33
N LEU A 61 -10.19 -1.76 -2.39
CA LEU A 61 -9.26 -2.65 -1.70
C LEU A 61 -9.53 -2.67 -0.19
N GLN A 62 -9.51 -3.88 0.36
CA GLN A 62 -9.66 -4.15 1.78
C GLN A 62 -8.37 -4.71 2.35
N GLY A 63 -8.08 -4.40 3.61
CA GLY A 63 -6.84 -4.84 4.26
C GLY A 63 -6.71 -6.36 4.43
N ASP A 64 -7.81 -7.10 4.33
CA ASP A 64 -7.81 -8.55 4.47
C ASP A 64 -7.05 -9.29 3.34
N ILE A 65 -6.86 -8.65 2.18
CA ILE A 65 -5.99 -9.15 1.10
C ILE A 65 -4.57 -9.51 1.58
N VAL A 66 -4.10 -8.87 2.66
CA VAL A 66 -2.84 -9.20 3.33
C VAL A 66 -2.80 -10.66 3.75
N PHE A 67 -3.90 -11.19 4.31
CA PHE A 67 -3.97 -12.57 4.79
C PHE A 67 -4.18 -13.57 3.66
N GLU A 68 -4.70 -13.13 2.52
CA GLU A 68 -4.79 -13.94 1.30
C GLU A 68 -3.42 -14.10 0.65
N LEU A 69 -2.62 -13.02 0.58
CA LEU A 69 -1.30 -13.02 -0.05
C LEU A 69 -0.21 -13.66 0.82
N PHE A 70 -0.18 -13.35 2.13
CA PHE A 70 0.89 -13.78 3.04
C PHE A 70 0.47 -14.91 4.00
N GLY A 71 -0.80 -15.32 3.95
CA GLY A 71 -1.35 -16.35 4.81
C GLY A 71 -1.69 -15.86 6.22
N LYS A 72 -2.54 -16.64 6.90
CA LYS A 72 -3.05 -16.34 8.25
C LYS A 72 -2.02 -16.49 9.37
N ASN A 73 -0.82 -17.00 9.06
CA ASN A 73 0.26 -17.21 10.03
C ASN A 73 1.16 -15.98 10.20
N ILE A 74 0.90 -14.90 9.46
CA ILE A 74 1.61 -13.63 9.66
C ILE A 74 1.36 -13.11 11.08
N SER A 75 2.43 -12.68 11.75
CA SER A 75 2.31 -12.11 13.09
C SER A 75 1.42 -10.87 13.08
N MET A 76 0.70 -10.62 14.18
CA MET A 76 -0.19 -9.46 14.33
C MET A 76 0.47 -8.12 13.93
N GLY A 77 1.67 -7.82 14.42
CA GLY A 77 2.37 -6.55 14.12
C GLY A 77 2.70 -6.38 12.64
N LYS A 78 3.28 -7.41 12.01
CA LYS A 78 3.53 -7.41 10.55
C LYS A 78 2.23 -7.28 9.76
N GLY A 79 1.18 -8.02 10.14
CA GLY A 79 -0.12 -7.95 9.49
C GLY A 79 -0.68 -6.53 9.52
N GLN A 80 -0.65 -5.87 10.68
CA GLN A 80 -1.10 -4.48 10.83
C GLN A 80 -0.30 -3.51 9.97
N GLY A 81 1.03 -3.66 9.91
CA GLY A 81 1.87 -2.83 9.06
C GLY A 81 1.51 -2.96 7.57
N LEU A 82 1.30 -4.19 7.09
CA LEU A 82 0.90 -4.43 5.69
C LEU A 82 -0.50 -3.92 5.38
N VAL A 83 -1.45 -4.09 6.31
CA VAL A 83 -2.80 -3.49 6.21
C VAL A 83 -2.70 -1.97 6.10
N GLY A 84 -1.78 -1.35 6.84
CA GLY A 84 -1.49 0.08 6.73
C GLY A 84 -1.08 0.51 5.32
N ILE A 85 -0.20 -0.26 4.66
CA ILE A 85 0.22 0.02 3.27
C ILE A 85 -0.98 -0.03 2.33
N VAL A 86 -1.81 -1.09 2.42
CA VAL A 86 -3.02 -1.24 1.59
C VAL A 86 -3.99 -0.08 1.80
N ASN A 87 -4.22 0.30 3.06
CA ASN A 87 -5.14 1.38 3.40
C ASN A 87 -4.68 2.74 2.85
N MET A 88 -3.37 3.03 2.86
CA MET A 88 -2.84 4.27 2.27
C MET A 88 -3.12 4.35 0.77
N VAL A 89 -2.88 3.25 0.04
CA VAL A 89 -3.17 3.15 -1.39
C VAL A 89 -4.67 3.32 -1.68
N ALA A 90 -5.53 2.61 -0.94
CA ALA A 90 -6.97 2.73 -1.11
C ALA A 90 -7.51 4.14 -0.75
N ALA A 91 -6.96 4.76 0.28
CA ALA A 91 -7.35 6.11 0.71
C ALA A 91 -6.99 7.16 -0.33
N ALA A 92 -5.82 7.07 -0.95
CA ALA A 92 -5.41 7.95 -2.04
C ALA A 92 -6.39 7.91 -3.22
N ALA A 93 -6.79 6.69 -3.64
CA ALA A 93 -7.78 6.52 -4.70
C ALA A 93 -9.15 7.12 -4.33
N ARG A 94 -9.61 6.92 -3.09
CA ARG A 94 -10.87 7.52 -2.61
C ARG A 94 -10.82 9.05 -2.61
N GLN A 95 -9.73 9.62 -2.10
CA GLN A 95 -9.54 11.08 -2.07
C GLN A 95 -9.59 11.69 -3.48
N ARG A 96 -9.16 10.95 -4.51
CA ARG A 96 -9.16 11.44 -5.89
C ARG A 96 -10.52 11.30 -6.60
N LEU A 97 -11.38 10.40 -6.11
CA LEU A 97 -12.74 10.18 -6.59
C LEU A 97 -13.75 11.19 -6.02
N ASP A 98 -13.47 11.73 -4.82
CA ASP A 98 -14.27 12.76 -4.15
C ASP A 98 -14.01 14.18 -4.72
#